data_AF-A0A2Z5JNQ4-F1
#
_entry.id   AF-A0A2Z5JNQ4-F1
#
_cell.length_a   1.000
_cell.length_b   1.000
_cell.length_c   1.000
_cell.angle_alpha   90.00
_cell.angle_beta   90.00
_cell.angle_gamma   90.00
#
_symmetry.space_group_name_H-M   'P 1'
#
loop_
_entity.id
_entity.type
_entity.pdbx_description
1 polymer ?
#
loop_
_entity_poly.entity_id
_entity_poly.type
_entity_poly.pdbx_seq_one_letter_code
_entity_poly.pdbx_strand_id
1 'polypeptide(L)'
;MRPGRLPSPPLSRLAPPHHPRHGRPRLPDRPASPGTGHRQSRNGSSQLIHLSLAEIRRLITRLNDRAPTPIDHILHWSHWRRRRQHQARDSHYKRRGHSP
;
A
#
# COMPACT_ATOMS: atom_id res chain seq x y z
N MET A 1 -44.34 -37.09 8.68
CA MET A 1 -43.67 -36.45 9.83
C MET A 1 -42.20 -36.25 9.50
N ARG A 2 -41.70 -35.01 9.53
CA ARG A 2 -40.28 -34.67 9.29
C ARG A 2 -39.66 -34.16 10.60
N PRO A 3 -38.49 -34.66 11.02
CA PRO A 3 -37.86 -34.19 12.25
C PRO A 3 -37.43 -32.72 12.13
N GLY A 4 -37.70 -31.94 13.17
CA GLY A 4 -37.47 -30.50 13.25
C GLY A 4 -35.99 -30.11 13.23
N ARG A 5 -35.72 -28.86 12.82
CA ARG A 5 -34.39 -28.24 12.88
C ARG A 5 -33.97 -28.06 14.34
N LEU A 6 -32.77 -28.54 14.66
CA LEU A 6 -32.08 -28.25 15.91
C LEU A 6 -31.81 -26.73 16.05
N PRO A 7 -32.11 -26.11 17.20
CA PRO A 7 -31.76 -24.73 17.46
C PRO A 7 -30.24 -24.58 17.59
N SER A 8 -29.65 -23.69 16.80
CA SER A 8 -28.25 -23.32 16.88
C SER A 8 -27.93 -22.69 18.24
N PRO A 9 -26.77 -23.00 18.86
CA PRO A 9 -26.37 -22.44 20.14
C PRO A 9 -26.18 -20.91 20.05
N PRO A 10 -26.47 -20.16 21.13
CA PRO A 10 -26.31 -18.71 21.14
C PRO A 10 -24.83 -18.35 20.95
N LEU A 11 -24.55 -17.55 19.91
CA LEU A 11 -23.22 -17.01 19.67
C LEU A 11 -22.81 -16.19 20.90
N SER A 12 -21.86 -16.76 21.63
CA SER A 12 -21.32 -16.17 22.84
C SER A 12 -20.60 -14.87 22.48
N ARG A 13 -21.14 -13.78 23.03
CA ARG A 13 -20.40 -12.59 23.47
C ARG A 13 -19.69 -11.82 22.34
N LEU A 14 -20.43 -10.86 21.76
CA LEU A 14 -19.87 -9.70 21.07
C LEU A 14 -18.68 -9.16 21.87
N ALA A 15 -17.52 -9.04 21.21
CA ALA A 15 -16.36 -8.40 21.77
C ALA A 15 -16.74 -6.96 22.19
N PRO A 16 -16.33 -6.48 23.39
CA PRO A 16 -16.61 -5.12 23.80
C PRO A 16 -16.08 -4.11 22.77
N PRO A 17 -16.82 -3.02 22.48
CA PRO A 17 -16.29 -1.94 21.67
C PRO A 17 -15.02 -1.41 22.31
N HIS A 18 -13.89 -1.52 21.61
CA HIS A 18 -12.62 -0.96 22.06
C HIS A 18 -12.79 0.56 22.25
N HIS A 19 -12.78 1.00 23.51
CA HIS A 19 -12.78 2.41 23.86
C HIS A 19 -11.38 2.98 23.53
N PRO A 20 -11.24 4.04 22.70
CA PRO A 20 -9.96 4.66 22.47
C PRO A 20 -9.58 5.45 23.73
N ARG A 21 -8.74 4.85 24.58
CA ARG A 21 -8.05 5.59 25.64
C ARG A 21 -7.19 6.67 24.99
N HIS A 22 -7.48 7.93 25.29
CA HIS A 22 -6.68 9.09 24.92
C HIS A 22 -5.25 8.97 25.45
N GLY A 23 -4.35 8.46 24.62
CA GLY A 23 -2.91 8.54 24.84
C GLY A 23 -2.34 9.75 24.10
N ARG A 24 -2.17 10.88 24.79
CA ARG A 24 -1.25 11.94 24.37
C ARG A 24 0.06 11.79 25.15
N PRO A 25 1.13 11.26 24.53
CA PRO A 25 2.49 11.60 24.96
C PRO A 25 2.92 12.86 24.21
N ARG A 26 3.32 13.88 24.97
CA ARG A 26 3.91 15.11 24.46
C ARG A 26 5.15 14.80 23.61
N LEU A 27 5.26 15.49 22.49
CA LEU A 27 6.42 15.50 21.59
C LEU A 27 7.71 15.80 22.36
N PRO A 28 8.84 15.14 22.06
CA PRO A 28 10.13 15.76 22.28
C PRO A 28 10.35 16.85 21.21
N ASP A 29 10.83 18.01 21.65
CA ASP A 29 11.32 19.09 20.82
C ASP A 29 12.27 18.57 19.74
N ARG A 30 11.91 18.78 18.48
CA ARG A 30 12.80 18.53 17.35
C ARG A 30 13.45 19.86 17.00
N PRO A 31 14.76 20.06 17.22
CA PRO A 31 15.41 21.25 16.70
C PRO A 31 15.32 21.25 15.18
N ALA A 32 14.91 22.38 14.62
CA ALA A 32 14.83 22.61 13.19
C ALA A 32 16.24 22.51 12.58
N SER A 33 16.57 21.38 11.96
CA SER A 33 17.70 21.30 11.04
C SER A 33 17.26 21.94 9.72
N PRO A 34 17.94 22.99 9.21
CA PRO A 34 17.79 23.41 7.83
C PRO A 34 18.60 22.42 6.98
N GLY A 35 18.04 21.22 6.82
CA GLY A 35 18.50 20.29 5.81
C GLY A 35 17.96 20.77 4.48
N THR A 36 18.80 21.44 3.70
CA THR A 36 18.61 21.77 2.29
C THR A 36 18.42 20.46 1.52
N GLY A 37 17.21 19.90 1.60
CA GLY A 37 16.78 18.77 0.81
C GLY A 37 16.64 19.27 -0.60
N HIS A 38 17.70 19.09 -1.38
CA HIS A 38 17.72 19.21 -2.83
C HIS A 38 16.36 18.75 -3.35
N ARG A 39 15.55 19.67 -3.84
CA ARG A 39 14.26 19.38 -4.48
C ARG A 39 14.62 18.63 -5.74
N GLN A 40 14.78 17.31 -5.61
CA GLN A 40 15.01 16.42 -6.74
C GLN A 40 13.88 16.71 -7.70
N SER A 41 14.25 17.21 -8.87
CA SER A 41 13.33 17.41 -9.97
C SER A 41 12.41 16.21 -10.03
N ARG A 42 11.10 16.45 -9.98
CA ARG A 42 10.05 15.41 -10.03
C ARG A 42 10.01 14.81 -11.43
N ASN A 43 11.11 14.24 -11.87
CA ASN A 43 11.09 13.24 -12.91
C ASN A 43 10.35 12.06 -12.30
N GLY A 44 9.17 11.76 -12.81
CA GLY A 44 8.32 10.67 -12.29
C GLY A 44 9.02 9.32 -12.22
N SER A 45 10.16 9.16 -12.89
CA SER A 45 11.03 7.98 -12.86
C SER A 45 11.81 7.79 -11.55
N SER A 46 12.24 8.84 -10.85
CA SER A 46 13.07 8.71 -9.63
C SER A 46 12.30 8.17 -8.41
N GLN A 47 10.98 8.03 -8.51
CA GLN A 47 10.09 7.54 -7.45
C GLN A 47 9.35 6.25 -7.84
N LEU A 48 9.79 5.60 -8.93
CA LEU A 48 9.21 4.34 -9.41
C LEU A 48 10.26 3.24 -9.26
N ILE A 49 9.87 2.12 -8.64
CA ILE A 49 10.69 0.90 -8.66
C ILE A 49 11.02 0.56 -10.11
N HIS A 50 12.27 0.20 -10.44
CA HIS A 50 12.67 -0.23 -11.78
C HIS A 50 11.76 -1.35 -12.31
N LEU A 51 11.54 -1.39 -13.64
CA LEU A 51 10.78 -2.48 -14.26
C LEU A 51 11.47 -3.81 -13.98
N SER A 52 10.86 -4.60 -13.12
CA SER A 52 11.29 -5.98 -12.87
C SER A 52 10.87 -6.89 -14.02
N LEU A 53 11.52 -8.04 -14.13
CA LEU A 53 11.16 -9.07 -15.12
C LEU A 53 9.69 -9.50 -14.99
N ALA A 54 9.16 -9.54 -13.76
CA ALA A 54 7.75 -9.87 -13.51
C ALA A 54 6.80 -8.79 -14.05
N GLU A 55 7.18 -7.51 -13.95
CA GLU A 55 6.38 -6.40 -14.50
C GLU A 55 6.45 -6.35 -16.02
N ILE A 56 7.61 -6.61 -16.61
CA ILE A 56 7.76 -6.72 -18.06
C ILE A 56 6.87 -7.83 -18.60
N ARG A 57 6.92 -9.03 -18.02
CA ARG A 57 6.05 -10.16 -18.40
C ARG A 57 4.57 -9.78 -18.30
N ARG A 58 4.15 -9.19 -17.18
CA ARG A 58 2.76 -8.76 -16.97
C ARG A 58 2.31 -7.71 -17.99
N LEU A 59 3.16 -6.75 -18.33
CA LEU A 59 2.86 -5.74 -19.33
C LEU A 59 2.69 -6.36 -20.72
N ILE A 60 3.60 -7.25 -21.12
CA ILE A 60 3.51 -7.98 -22.39
C ILE A 60 2.21 -8.80 -22.44
N THR A 61 1.86 -9.52 -21.38
CA THR A 61 0.59 -10.26 -21.33
C THR A 61 -0.60 -9.32 -21.51
N ARG A 62 -0.67 -8.23 -20.74
CA ARG A 62 -1.82 -7.30 -20.79
C ARG A 62 -1.96 -6.55 -22.11
N LEU A 63 -0.84 -6.24 -22.77
CA LEU A 63 -0.86 -5.58 -24.08
C LEU A 63 -1.24 -6.55 -25.21
N ASN A 64 -1.00 -7.85 -25.03
CA ASN A 64 -1.40 -8.89 -25.97
C ASN A 64 -2.75 -9.54 -25.63
N ASP A 65 -3.39 -9.14 -24.53
CA ASP A 65 -4.69 -9.68 -24.14
C ASP A 65 -5.73 -9.35 -25.22
N ARG A 66 -6.52 -10.36 -25.58
CA ARG A 66 -7.51 -10.29 -26.67
C ARG A 66 -8.70 -9.39 -26.35
N ALA A 67 -8.85 -9.02 -25.08
CA ALA A 67 -9.85 -8.05 -24.62
C ALA A 67 -9.24 -6.64 -24.68
N PRO A 68 -9.85 -5.70 -25.42
CA PRO A 68 -9.30 -4.37 -25.62
C PRO A 68 -9.38 -3.58 -24.31
N THR A 69 -8.34 -3.69 -23.49
CA THR A 69 -8.12 -2.75 -22.40
C THR A 69 -7.31 -1.59 -23.00
N PRO A 70 -7.75 -0.33 -22.84
CA PRO A 70 -7.00 0.78 -23.40
C PRO A 70 -5.56 0.77 -22.89
N ILE A 71 -4.60 0.95 -23.80
CA ILE A 71 -3.16 0.91 -23.48
C ILE A 71 -2.84 1.91 -22.37
N ASP A 72 -3.43 3.10 -22.42
CA ASP A 72 -3.30 4.13 -21.40
C ASP A 72 -3.73 3.64 -20.02
N HIS A 73 -4.79 2.83 -19.94
CA HIS A 73 -5.24 2.25 -18.69
C HIS A 73 -4.21 1.25 -18.15
N ILE A 74 -3.66 0.39 -19.01
CA ILE A 74 -2.62 -0.59 -18.63
C ILE A 74 -1.38 0.14 -18.09
N LEU A 75 -0.91 1.16 -18.81
CA LEU A 75 0.25 1.96 -18.43
C LEU A 75 0.00 2.77 -17.16
N HIS A 76 -1.17 3.39 -17.02
CA HIS A 76 -1.56 4.12 -15.83
C HIS A 76 -1.58 3.23 -14.58
N TRP A 77 -2.19 2.04 -14.68
CA TRP A 77 -2.20 1.08 -13.57
C TRP A 77 -0.82 0.56 -13.21
N SER A 78 0.03 0.33 -14.21
CA SER A 78 1.43 -0.05 -13.99
C SER A 78 2.19 1.04 -13.22
N HIS A 79 2.06 2.28 -13.67
CA HIS A 79 2.68 3.44 -13.03
C HIS A 79 2.20 3.61 -11.58
N TRP A 80 0.88 3.59 -11.36
CA TRP A 80 0.30 3.73 -10.02
C TRP A 80 0.81 2.64 -9.07
N ARG A 81 0.82 1.39 -9.52
CA ARG A 81 1.31 0.26 -8.70
C ARG A 81 2.78 0.43 -8.32
N ARG A 82 3.63 0.74 -9.29
CA ARG A 82 5.08 0.93 -9.07
C ARG A 82 5.36 2.07 -8.09
N ARG A 83 4.61 3.17 -8.19
CA ARG A 83 4.70 4.28 -7.25
C ARG A 83 4.28 3.87 -5.83
N ARG A 84 3.19 3.11 -5.69
CA ARG A 84 2.73 2.62 -4.37
C ARG A 84 3.71 1.64 -3.75
N GLN A 85 4.34 0.78 -4.55
CA GLN A 85 5.39 -0.12 -4.06
C GLN A 85 6.64 0.66 -3.61
N HIS A 86 7.06 1.68 -4.36
CA HIS A 86 8.16 2.55 -3.93
C HIS A 86 7.84 3.20 -2.59
N GLN A 87 6.64 3.78 -2.45
CA GLN A 87 6.19 4.36 -1.18
C GLN A 87 6.16 3.36 -0.02
N ALA A 88 5.73 2.12 -0.26
CA ALA A 88 5.75 1.06 0.74
C ALA A 88 7.18 0.68 1.12
N ARG A 89 8.08 0.59 0.14
CA ARG A 89 9.51 0.33 0.32
C ARG A 89 10.15 1.44 1.16
N ASP A 90 9.95 2.70 0.80
CA ASP A 90 10.44 3.86 1.57
C ASP A 90 9.92 3.84 3.01
N SER A 91 8.62 3.58 3.20
CA SER A 91 8.02 3.53 4.53
C SER A 91 8.60 2.38 5.37
N HIS A 92 8.85 1.24 4.74
CA HIS A 92 9.46 0.08 5.37
C HIS A 92 10.89 0.38 5.83
N TYR A 93 11.73 0.92 4.95
CA TYR A 93 13.12 1.25 5.25
C TYR A 93 13.23 2.38 6.28
N LYS A 94 12.44 3.45 6.14
CA LYS A 94 12.33 4.52 7.15
C LYS A 94 11.97 3.97 8.53
N ARG A 95 11.03 3.03 8.63
CA ARG A 95 10.63 2.42 9.90
C ARG A 95 11.71 1.51 10.49
N ARG A 96 12.58 0.93 9.66
CA ARG A 96 13.70 0.11 10.11
C ARG A 96 14.97 0.91 10.43
N GLY A 97 14.97 2.24 10.27
CA GLY A 97 16.13 3.09 10.55
C GLY A 97 17.28 2.94 9.53
N HIS A 98 17.05 2.20 8.44
CA HIS A 98 18.00 2.05 7.35
C HIS A 98 17.55 2.95 6.19
N SER A 99 18.44 3.82 5.69
CA SER A 99 18.24 4.38 4.35
C SER A 99 18.46 3.27 3.32
N PRO A 100 17.60 3.14 2.31
CA PRO A 100 17.72 2.13 1.26
C PRO A 100 18.95 2.34 0.37
#